data_AF-A0A914Q0C4-F1
#
_entry.id   AF-A0A914Q0C4-F1
#
_cell.length_a   1.000
_cell.length_b   1.000
_cell.length_c   1.000
_cell.angle_alpha   90.00
_cell.angle_beta   90.00
_cell.angle_gamma   90.00
#
_symmetry.space_group_name_H-M   'P 1'
#
loop_
_entity.id
_entity.type
_entity.pdbx_description
1 polymer ?
#
loop_
_entity_poly.entity_id
_entity_poly.type
_entity_poly.pdbx_seq_one_letter_code
_entity_poly.pdbx_strand_id
1 'polypeptide(L)' 'MILADSLLNDIELFAEHSNRLRVSLDQNSYIPDGESRCVQVHAALSMVSQSVRDLLVRYPIFKTSQVLIPASQLVHSVKG' A
#
# COMPACT_ATOMS: atom_id res chain seq x y z
N MET A 1 8.18 18.63 19.04
CA MET A 1 7.64 17.25 18.92
C MET A 1 8.05 16.75 17.54
N ILE A 2 9.22 16.12 17.44
CA ILE A 2 9.70 15.53 16.19
C ILE A 2 8.86 14.26 16.02
N LEU A 3 7.87 14.25 15.13
CA LEU A 3 7.34 12.98 14.62
C LEU A 3 8.55 12.21 14.13
N ALA A 4 8.92 11.12 14.81
CA ALA A 4 10.18 10.43 14.61
C ALA A 4 10.38 10.19 13.12
N ASP A 5 11.49 10.62 12.52
CA ASP A 5 11.70 10.62 11.06
C ASP A 5 11.33 9.29 10.38
N SER A 6 11.50 8.17 11.11
CA SER A 6 11.00 6.84 10.73
C SER A 6 9.52 6.78 10.35
N LEU A 7 8.64 7.45 11.08
CA LEU A 7 7.20 7.48 10.84
C LEU A 7 6.87 8.28 9.57
N LEU A 8 7.56 9.41 9.37
CA LEU A 8 7.39 10.18 8.13
C LEU A 8 7.83 9.34 6.93
N ASN A 9 9.00 8.69 7.02
CA ASN A 9 9.49 7.78 5.99
C ASN A 9 8.51 6.62 5.71
N ASP A 10 7.99 5.96 6.74
CA ASP A 10 7.06 4.84 6.57
C ASP A 10 5.72 5.31 5.95
N ILE A 11 5.26 6.53 6.26
CA ILE A 11 4.08 7.15 5.63
C ILE A 11 4.35 7.48 4.16
N GLU A 12 5.50 8.07 3.84
CA GLU A 12 5.91 8.39 2.47
C GLU A 12 6.00 7.11 1.62
N LEU A 13 6.57 6.04 2.17
CA LEU A 13 6.67 4.74 1.52
C LEU A 13 5.29 4.16 1.21
N PHE A 14 4.35 4.24 2.17
CA PHE A 14 2.96 3.84 1.96
C PHE A 14 2.28 4.68 0.86
N ALA A 15 2.48 5.99 0.86
CA ALA A 15 1.93 6.89 -0.15
C ALA A 15 2.47 6.59 -1.55
N GLU A 16 3.77 6.30 -1.68
CA GLU A 16 4.40 5.91 -2.93
C GLU A 16 3.83 4.59 -3.45
N HIS A 17 3.71 3.57 -2.61
CA HIS A 17 3.12 2.28 -2.98
C HIS A 17 1.65 2.44 -3.42
N SER A 18 0.90 3.30 -2.74
CA SER A 18 -0.49 3.61 -3.10
C SER A 18 -0.58 4.30 -4.46
N ASN A 19 0.33 5.24 -4.76
CA ASN A 19 0.40 5.87 -6.08
C ASN A 19 0.78 4.88 -7.18
N ARG A 20 1.70 3.94 -6.91
CA ARG A 20 2.06 2.87 -7.86
C ARG A 20 0.85 1.99 -8.18
N LEU A 21 0.07 1.59 -7.17
CA LEU A 21 -1.16 0.84 -7.38
C LEU A 21 -2.17 1.63 -8.23
N ARG A 22 -2.35 2.92 -7.94
CA ARG A 22 -3.22 3.81 -8.73
C ARG A 22 -2.80 3.84 -10.21
N VAL A 23 -1.50 3.95 -10.49
CA VAL A 23 -0.96 3.93 -11.86
C VAL A 23 -1.20 2.58 -12.53
N SER A 24 -0.95 1.47 -11.86
CA SER A 24 -1.19 0.13 -12.43
C SER A 24 -2.67 -0.14 -12.76
N LEU A 25 -3.58 0.50 -12.03
CA LEU A 25 -5.03 0.44 -12.28
C LEU A 25 -5.49 1.36 -13.42
N ASP A 26 -4.71 2.37 -13.80
CA ASP A 26 -5.04 3.26 -14.91
C ASP A 26 -4.94 2.52 -16.25
N GLN A 27 -6.07 2.36 -16.95
CA GLN A 27 -6.14 1.64 -18.22
C GLN A 27 -5.22 2.22 -19.31
N ASN A 28 -4.79 3.47 -19.18
CA ASN A 28 -3.88 4.12 -20.12
C ASN A 28 -2.40 3.99 -19.71
N SER A 29 -2.10 3.35 -18.58
CA SER A 29 -0.72 3.14 -18.13
C SER A 29 0.04 2.22 -19.07
N TYR A 30 1.31 2.56 -19.31
CA TYR A 30 2.24 1.70 -20.04
C TYR A 30 2.43 0.36 -19.30
N ILE A 31 2.44 -0.73 -20.06
CA ILE A 31 2.78 -2.07 -19.58
C ILE A 31 4.03 -2.50 -20.36
N PRO A 32 5.15 -2.81 -19.69
CA PRO A 32 6.34 -3.34 -20.35
C PRO A 32 6.04 -4.63 -21.11
N ASP A 33 6.76 -4.82 -22.21
CA ASP A 33 6.59 -6.01 -23.04
C ASP A 33 6.83 -7.29 -22.22
N GLY A 34 5.87 -8.21 -22.29
CA GLY A 34 5.92 -9.48 -21.57
C GLY A 34 5.34 -9.47 -20.15
N GLU A 35 4.97 -8.31 -19.60
CA GLU A 35 4.21 -8.23 -18.35
C GLU A 35 2.70 -8.16 -18.60
N SER A 36 1.92 -8.67 -17.65
CA SER A 36 0.48 -8.45 -17.62
C SER A 36 0.13 -7.37 -16.62
N ARG A 37 -0.90 -6.59 -16.93
CA ARG A 37 -1.51 -5.64 -15.99
C ARG A 37 -1.87 -6.31 -14.67
N CYS A 38 -2.38 -7.54 -14.72
CA CYS A 38 -2.73 -8.33 -13.53
C CYS A 38 -1.51 -8.52 -12.61
N VAL A 39 -0.36 -8.90 -13.17
CA VAL A 39 0.89 -9.06 -12.42
C VAL A 39 1.34 -7.73 -11.79
N GLN A 40 1.27 -6.62 -12.53
CA GLN A 40 1.63 -5.30 -11.99
C GLN A 40 0.71 -4.84 -10.87
N VAL A 41 -0.60 -4.98 -11.05
CA VAL A 41 -1.60 -4.66 -10.02
C VAL A 41 -1.37 -5.52 -8.79
N HIS A 42 -1.11 -6.83 -8.96
CA HIS A 42 -0.85 -7.73 -7.84
C HIS A 42 0.42 -7.36 -7.07
N ALA A 43 1.50 -7.01 -7.78
CA ALA A 43 2.75 -6.56 -7.16
C ALA A 43 2.56 -5.24 -6.40
N ALA A 44 1.89 -4.25 -7.03
CA ALA A 44 1.60 -2.97 -6.40
C ALA A 44 0.71 -3.11 -5.17
N LEU A 45 -0.35 -3.92 -5.25
CA LEU A 45 -1.24 -4.22 -4.13
C LEU A 45 -0.50 -4.92 -2.98
N SER A 46 0.42 -5.83 -3.30
CA SER A 46 1.24 -6.52 -2.30
C SER A 46 2.14 -5.54 -1.53
N MET A 47 2.73 -4.56 -2.21
CA MET A 47 3.53 -3.51 -1.55
C MET A 47 2.68 -2.62 -0.65
N VAL A 48 1.48 -2.21 -1.09
CA VAL A 48 0.53 -1.46 -0.25
C VAL A 48 0.13 -2.28 0.99
N SER A 49 -0.17 -3.57 0.79
CA SER A 49 -0.50 -4.48 1.90
C SER A 49 0.65 -4.57 2.92
N GLN A 50 1.89 -4.61 2.45
CA GLN A 50 3.06 -4.72 3.32
C GLN A 50 3.27 -3.43 4.10
N SER A 51 3.24 -2.27 3.46
CA SER A 51 3.42 -0.99 4.14
C SER A 51 2.31 -0.67 5.15
N VAL A 52 1.05 -1.04 4.85
CA VAL A 52 -0.05 -0.96 5.84
C VAL A 52 0.23 -1.84 7.06
N ARG A 53 0.70 -3.07 6.85
CA ARG A 53 1.06 -3.98 7.94
C ARG A 53 2.20 -3.40 8.78
N ASP A 54 3.23 -2.86 8.15
CA ASP A 54 4.37 -2.27 8.85
C ASP A 54 3.95 -1.06 9.69
N LEU A 55 3.10 -0.18 9.14
CA LEU A 55 2.54 0.97 9.88
C LEU A 55 1.72 0.51 11.10
N LEU A 56 0.86 -0.50 10.94
CA LEU A 56 0.03 -1.04 12.03
C LEU A 56 0.85 -1.74 13.12
N VAL A 57 1.93 -2.43 12.74
CA VAL A 57 2.79 -3.15 13.68
C VAL A 57 3.68 -2.18 14.46
N ARG A 58 4.35 -1.26 13.75
CA ARG A 58 5.35 -0.34 14.32
C ARG A 58 4.74 0.79 15.12
N TYR A 59 3.56 1.27 14.75
CA TYR A 59 2.96 2.45 15.35
C TYR A 59 1.57 2.13 15.94
N PRO A 60 1.48 1.90 17.26
CA PRO A 60 0.21 1.60 17.93
C PRO A 60 -0.88 2.65 17.72
N ILE A 61 -0.51 3.92 17.47
CA ILE A 61 -1.42 5.03 17.14
C ILE A 61 -2.33 4.72 15.94
N PHE A 62 -1.88 3.85 15.04
CA PHE A 62 -2.63 3.46 13.85
C PHE A 62 -3.56 2.26 14.07
N LYS A 63 -3.43 1.51 15.18
CA LYS A 63 -4.30 0.36 15.47
C LYS A 63 -5.74 0.74 15.78
N THR A 64 -6.00 2.01 16.09
CA THR A 64 -7.34 2.59 16.27
C THR A 64 -7.75 3.47 15.08
N SER A 65 -6.94 3.50 14.00
CA SER A 65 -7.20 4.33 12.83
C SER A 65 -8.37 3.78 12.02
N GLN A 66 -9.40 4.61 11.85
CA GLN A 66 -10.60 4.33 11.06
C GLN A 66 -10.31 4.15 9.55
N VAL A 67 -9.09 4.46 9.10
CA VAL A 67 -8.67 4.33 7.68
C VAL A 67 -7.89 3.05 7.43
N LEU A 68 -7.04 2.63 8.37
CA LEU A 68 -6.13 1.49 8.17
C LEU A 68 -6.80 0.13 8.44
N ILE A 69 -7.84 0.10 9.28
CA ILE A 69 -8.62 -1.13 9.53
C ILE A 69 -9.38 -1.57 8.26
N PRO A 70 -10.14 -0.72 7.56
CA PRO A 70 -10.77 -1.08 6.30
C PRO A 70 -9.78 -1.45 5.19
N ALA A 71 -8.63 -0.77 5.11
CA ALA A 71 -7.59 -1.09 4.14
C ALA A 71 -7.00 -2.49 4.36
N SER A 72 -6.78 -2.88 5.63
CA SER A 72 -6.36 -4.24 6.00
C SER A 72 -7.42 -5.28 5.61
N GLN A 73 -8.70 -5.01 5.90
CA GLN A 73 -9.79 -5.90 5.51
C GLN A 73 -9.90 -6.08 4.00
N LEU A 74 -9.74 -5.02 3.21
CA LEU A 74 -9.75 -5.07 1.74
C LEU A 74 -8.65 -6.00 1.22
N VAL A 75 -7.44 -5.87 1.74
CA VAL A 75 -6.30 -6.73 1.39
C VAL A 75 -6.58 -8.20 1.69
N HIS A 76 -7.19 -8.50 2.84
CA HIS A 76 -7.55 -9.85 3.22
C HIS A 76 -8.65 -10.45 2.32
N SER A 77 -9.61 -9.65 1.87
CA SER A 77 -10.69 -10.10 0.98
C SER A 77 -10.23 -10.44 -0.44
N VAL A 78 -9.10 -9.89 -0.91
CA VAL A 78 -8.56 -10.16 -2.25
C VAL A 78 -7.67 -11.42 -2.29
N LYS A 79 -7.26 -11.94 -1.12
CA LYS A 79 -6.50 -13.20 -1.00
C LYS A 79 -7.38 -14.45 -0.90
N GLY A 80 -8.69 -14.31 -1.09
CA GLY A 80 -9.67 -15.41 -1.11
C GLY A 80 -9.61 -16.23 -2.39
#